data_AF-A0A0E0LAV7-F1
#
_entry.id   AF-A0A0E0LAV7-F1
#
_cell.length_a   1.000
_cell.length_b   1.000
_cell.length_c   1.000
_cell.angle_alpha   90.00
_cell.angle_beta   90.00
_cell.angle_gamma   90.00
#
_symmetry.space_group_name_H-M   'P 1'
#
loop_
_entity.id
_entity.type
_entity.pdbx_description
1 polymer ?
#
loop_
_entity_poly.entity_id
_entity_poly.type
_entity_poly.pdbx_seq_one_letter_code
_entity_poly.pdbx_strand_id
1 'polypeptide(L)'
;MDLSACFLAGDSAGGNIAHHVAQRWTSTPPPPSDNPVHLAGVILLEPYFGGEERTKAERALEGVAPVVNIRRSDRWWRAFLPEGADRNHPAAHVTGDAGPEPELQEAFPPAMVVVGGLDPLQDWDRRYAGMLRQKGKVVRVVEFPEAIHAFYFFPELAGDIRKLVDEIRAFVEDSIMSKQSMA
;
A
#
# COMPACT_ATOMS: atom_id res chain seq x y z
N MET A 1 -20.89 4.21 15.61
CA MET A 1 -19.81 3.68 14.75
C MET A 1 -20.31 2.41 14.11
N ASP A 2 -20.13 2.26 12.79
CA ASP A 2 -20.38 1.01 12.08
C ASP A 2 -19.07 0.21 12.00
N LEU A 3 -18.98 -0.88 12.76
CA LEU A 3 -17.79 -1.74 12.76
C LEU A 3 -17.80 -2.75 11.60
N SER A 4 -18.92 -2.88 10.90
CA SER A 4 -19.05 -3.78 9.76
C SER A 4 -18.35 -3.23 8.50
N ALA A 5 -17.97 -1.95 8.49
CA ALA A 5 -17.27 -1.30 7.38
C ALA A 5 -16.05 -0.52 7.89
N CYS A 6 -15.03 -1.24 8.35
CA CYS A 6 -13.76 -0.65 8.78
C CYS A 6 -12.75 -0.60 7.63
N PHE A 7 -11.93 0.45 7.60
CA PHE A 7 -10.86 0.62 6.63
C PHE A 7 -9.53 0.80 7.35
N LEU A 8 -8.48 0.19 6.82
CA LEU A 8 -7.11 0.52 7.21
C LEU A 8 -6.56 1.51 6.19
N ALA A 9 -5.92 2.58 6.65
CA ALA A 9 -5.28 3.55 5.78
C ALA A 9 -3.89 3.88 6.31
N GLY A 10 -2.95 4.07 5.39
CA GLY A 10 -1.60 4.48 5.76
C GLY A 10 -0.81 4.97 4.54
N ASP A 11 0.04 5.96 4.79
CA ASP A 11 1.00 6.49 3.83
C ASP A 11 2.39 5.92 4.03
N SER A 12 3.15 5.74 2.94
CA SER A 12 4.58 5.39 3.03
C SER A 12 4.79 4.15 3.92
N ALA A 13 5.62 4.25 4.96
CA ALA A 13 5.82 3.19 5.95
C ALA A 13 4.51 2.77 6.65
N GLY A 14 3.56 3.71 6.85
CA GLY A 14 2.21 3.41 7.32
C GLY A 14 1.40 2.57 6.32
N GLY A 15 1.60 2.74 5.02
CA GLY A 15 1.01 1.89 3.98
C GLY A 15 1.56 0.46 4.03
N ASN A 16 2.88 0.31 4.23
CA ASN A 16 3.51 -0.99 4.49
C ASN A 16 2.90 -1.67 5.73
N ILE A 17 2.77 -0.93 6.84
CA ILE A 17 2.15 -1.43 8.08
C ILE A 17 0.69 -1.82 7.83
N ALA A 18 -0.10 -0.99 7.13
CA ALA A 18 -1.50 -1.25 6.83
C ALA A 18 -1.70 -2.56 6.04
N HIS A 19 -0.83 -2.83 5.06
CA HIS A 19 -0.80 -4.12 4.36
C HIS A 19 -0.56 -5.29 5.33
N HIS A 20 0.50 -5.23 6.14
CA HIS A 20 0.84 -6.33 7.06
C HIS A 20 -0.23 -6.55 8.15
N VAL A 21 -0.85 -5.49 8.64
CA VAL A 21 -2.00 -5.57 9.57
C VAL A 21 -3.19 -6.24 8.90
N ALA A 22 -3.55 -5.83 7.67
CA ALA A 22 -4.64 -6.45 6.92
C ALA A 22 -4.38 -7.93 6.63
N GLN A 23 -3.17 -8.28 6.23
CA GLN A 23 -2.74 -9.65 6.01
C GLN A 23 -2.85 -10.47 7.29
N ARG A 24 -2.34 -9.97 8.42
CA ARG A 24 -2.41 -10.68 9.71
C ARG A 24 -3.84 -10.84 10.19
N TRP A 25 -4.67 -9.79 10.08
CA TRP A 25 -6.08 -9.81 10.47
C TRP A 25 -6.87 -10.87 9.70
N THR A 26 -6.55 -11.06 8.43
CA THR A 26 -7.23 -12.02 7.55
C THR A 26 -6.61 -13.41 7.59
N SER A 27 -5.43 -13.57 8.21
CA SER A 27 -4.75 -14.87 8.41
C SER A 27 -5.18 -15.56 9.69
N THR A 28 -5.69 -14.83 10.69
CA THR A 28 -6.22 -15.45 11.89
C THR A 28 -7.49 -16.22 11.55
N PRO A 29 -7.72 -17.43 12.14
CA PRO A 29 -8.99 -18.12 11.99
C PRO A 29 -10.13 -17.14 12.31
N PRO A 30 -11.30 -17.30 11.65
CA PRO A 30 -12.37 -16.33 11.74
C PRO A 30 -12.55 -15.99 13.21
N PRO A 31 -12.52 -14.69 13.54
CA PRO A 31 -12.70 -14.30 14.92
C PRO A 31 -14.02 -14.93 15.43
N PRO A 32 -14.20 -15.12 16.74
CA PRO A 32 -15.46 -15.62 17.28
C PRO A 32 -16.63 -14.94 16.55
N SER A 33 -17.72 -15.65 16.29
CA SER A 33 -18.90 -15.19 15.52
C SER A 33 -19.42 -13.78 15.88
N ASP A 34 -18.95 -13.25 17.01
CA ASP A 34 -19.32 -12.01 17.64
C ASP A 34 -18.31 -10.87 17.40
N ASN A 35 -17.22 -11.06 16.63
CA ASN A 35 -16.32 -9.93 16.31
C ASN A 35 -17.01 -8.99 15.32
N PRO A 36 -17.34 -7.76 15.75
CA PRO A 36 -18.11 -6.85 14.91
C PRO A 36 -17.24 -6.19 13.83
N VAL A 37 -15.91 -6.33 13.88
CA VAL A 37 -14.97 -5.63 12.99
C VAL A 37 -14.77 -6.40 11.70
N HIS A 38 -15.19 -5.79 10.59
CA HIS A 38 -14.97 -6.29 9.25
C HIS A 38 -14.19 -5.27 8.42
N LEU A 39 -13.04 -5.71 7.88
CA LEU A 39 -12.23 -4.90 6.98
C LEU A 39 -12.93 -4.84 5.61
N ALA A 40 -13.51 -3.69 5.29
CA ALA A 40 -14.14 -3.41 4.00
C ALA A 40 -13.12 -2.98 2.93
N GLY A 41 -11.96 -2.45 3.33
CA GLY A 41 -10.91 -2.08 2.40
C GLY A 41 -9.61 -1.62 3.07
N VAL A 42 -8.55 -1.52 2.26
CA VAL A 42 -7.26 -0.93 2.66
C VAL A 42 -6.88 0.18 1.68
N ILE A 43 -6.52 1.35 2.20
CA ILE A 43 -6.13 2.53 1.44
C ILE A 43 -4.63 2.77 1.65
N LEU A 44 -3.85 2.59 0.60
CA LEU A 44 -2.39 2.61 0.63
C LEU A 44 -1.89 3.82 -0.15
N LEU A 45 -1.36 4.82 0.55
CA LEU A 45 -0.84 6.03 -0.07
C LEU A 45 0.66 5.88 -0.28
N GLU A 46 1.12 5.71 -1.53
CA GLU A 46 2.55 5.58 -1.87
C GLU A 46 3.27 4.57 -0.93
N PRO A 47 2.74 3.34 -0.79
CA PRO A 47 3.17 2.43 0.27
C PRO A 47 4.65 2.04 0.15
N TYR A 48 5.35 2.07 1.28
CA TYR A 48 6.78 1.84 1.32
C TYR A 48 7.14 0.36 1.28
N PHE A 49 7.07 -0.21 0.08
CA PHE A 49 7.64 -1.51 -0.25
C PHE A 49 9.02 -1.37 -0.86
N GLY A 50 9.73 -2.48 -0.96
CA GLY A 50 11.05 -2.50 -1.54
C GLY A 50 11.51 -3.90 -1.89
N GLY A 51 12.75 -3.97 -2.36
CA GLY A 51 13.45 -5.20 -2.64
C GLY A 51 14.95 -4.93 -2.70
N GLU A 52 15.74 -5.98 -2.79
CA GLU A 52 17.19 -5.79 -2.92
C GLU A 52 17.56 -5.26 -4.31
N GLU A 53 16.83 -5.67 -5.35
CA GLU A 53 16.97 -5.05 -6.65
C GLU A 53 16.56 -3.57 -6.63
N ARG A 54 17.18 -2.80 -7.53
CA ARG A 54 16.83 -1.40 -7.75
C ARG A 54 15.91 -1.26 -8.95
N THR A 55 14.78 -0.62 -8.78
CA THR A 55 13.84 -0.33 -9.85
C THR A 55 14.38 0.75 -10.79
N LYS A 56 13.64 1.04 -11.87
CA LYS A 56 14.05 2.10 -12.81
C LYS A 56 13.80 3.46 -12.18
N ALA A 57 12.66 3.64 -11.53
CA ALA A 57 12.30 4.86 -10.83
C ALA A 57 13.29 5.21 -9.72
N GLU A 58 13.68 4.25 -8.88
CA GLU A 58 14.68 4.46 -7.84
C GLU A 58 15.98 5.06 -8.41
N ARG A 59 16.51 4.47 -9.49
CA ARG A 59 17.76 4.94 -10.12
C ARG A 59 17.59 6.30 -10.80
N ALA A 60 16.47 6.50 -11.49
CA ALA A 60 16.21 7.73 -12.24
C ALA A 60 16.00 8.94 -11.34
N LEU A 61 15.44 8.73 -10.14
CA LEU A 61 15.08 9.78 -9.20
C LEU A 61 16.09 9.94 -8.04
N GLU A 62 17.15 9.13 -8.00
CA GLU A 62 18.20 9.26 -6.98
C GLU A 62 18.88 10.63 -7.06
N GLY A 63 18.90 11.34 -5.93
CA GLY A 63 19.43 12.71 -5.85
C GLY A 63 18.54 13.79 -6.47
N VAL A 64 17.37 13.43 -6.99
CA VAL A 64 16.38 14.36 -7.55
C VAL A 64 15.12 14.44 -6.69
N ALA A 65 14.59 13.28 -6.26
CA ALA A 65 13.38 13.23 -5.43
C ALA A 65 13.63 13.88 -4.05
N PRO A 66 12.73 14.78 -3.59
CA PRO A 66 12.99 15.60 -2.41
C PRO A 66 12.74 14.87 -1.08
N VAL A 67 11.90 13.83 -1.08
CA VAL A 67 11.44 13.16 0.16
C VAL A 67 12.13 11.82 0.36
N VAL A 68 11.93 10.87 -0.57
CA VAL A 68 12.56 9.55 -0.54
C VAL A 68 13.86 9.59 -1.32
N ASN A 69 14.93 9.01 -0.75
CA ASN A 69 16.17 8.72 -1.48
C ASN A 69 16.71 7.35 -1.08
N ILE A 70 17.44 6.70 -2.00
CA ILE A 70 17.89 5.32 -1.84
C ILE A 70 18.80 5.19 -0.62
N ARG A 71 19.74 6.11 -0.42
CA ARG A 71 20.71 6.01 0.70
C ARG A 71 20.04 6.03 2.07
N ARG A 72 19.00 6.85 2.26
CA ARG A 72 18.21 6.88 3.49
C ARG A 72 17.32 5.65 3.59
N SER A 73 16.70 5.23 2.47
CA SER A 73 15.93 4.00 2.39
C SER A 73 16.72 2.78 2.87
N ASP A 74 17.94 2.61 2.36
CA ASP A 74 18.84 1.51 2.73
C ASP A 74 19.18 1.52 4.23
N ARG A 75 19.34 2.72 4.81
CA ARG A 75 19.59 2.86 6.24
C ARG A 75 18.36 2.48 7.07
N TRP A 76 17.17 2.92 6.66
CA TRP A 76 15.92 2.61 7.37
C TRP A 76 15.60 1.13 7.29
N TRP A 77 15.76 0.50 6.13
CA TRP A 77 15.58 -0.95 6.00
C TRP A 77 16.57 -1.72 6.87
N ARG A 78 17.85 -1.35 6.89
CA ARG A 78 18.84 -1.98 7.78
C ARG A 78 18.48 -1.86 9.26
N ALA A 79 17.84 -0.76 9.66
CA ALA A 79 17.43 -0.55 11.04
C ALA A 79 16.12 -1.28 11.40
N PHE A 80 15.24 -1.47 10.43
CA PHE A 80 13.92 -2.09 10.64
C PHE A 80 13.95 -3.62 10.54
N LEU A 81 14.78 -4.16 9.64
CA LEU A 81 14.84 -5.59 9.36
C LEU A 81 15.69 -6.34 10.40
N PRO A 82 15.43 -7.65 10.59
CA PRO A 82 16.27 -8.50 11.44
C PRO A 82 17.74 -8.46 11.01
N GLU A 83 18.65 -8.68 11.97
CA GLU A 83 20.08 -8.76 11.67
C GLU A 83 20.36 -9.87 10.63
N GLY A 84 21.13 -9.51 9.60
CA GLY A 84 21.46 -10.42 8.49
C GLY A 84 20.38 -10.53 7.39
N ALA A 85 19.19 -9.94 7.59
CA ALA A 85 18.19 -9.88 6.54
C ALA A 85 18.50 -8.77 5.51
N ASP A 86 18.22 -9.06 4.24
CA ASP A 86 18.21 -8.07 3.17
C ASP A 86 16.77 -7.61 2.88
N ARG A 87 16.61 -6.75 1.87
CA ARG A 87 15.29 -6.21 1.54
C ARG A 87 14.40 -7.14 0.75
N ASN A 88 14.83 -8.36 0.42
CA ASN A 88 13.92 -9.41 -0.03
C ASN A 88 13.18 -10.08 1.14
N HIS A 89 13.47 -9.68 2.38
CA HIS A 89 12.68 -10.07 3.53
C HIS A 89 11.20 -9.67 3.36
N PRO A 90 10.21 -10.53 3.74
CA PRO A 90 8.78 -10.28 3.51
C PRO A 90 8.22 -8.99 4.12
N ALA A 91 8.91 -8.42 5.12
CA ALA A 91 8.53 -7.13 5.69
C ALA A 91 8.73 -5.95 4.71
N ALA A 92 9.68 -6.07 3.78
CA ALA A 92 9.97 -5.06 2.75
C ALA A 92 9.42 -5.48 1.38
N HIS A 93 9.64 -6.74 0.98
CA HIS A 93 9.31 -7.27 -0.35
C HIS A 93 8.04 -8.11 -0.31
N VAL A 94 6.94 -7.55 -0.79
CA VAL A 94 5.61 -8.18 -0.77
C VAL A 94 5.11 -8.61 -2.16
N THR A 95 5.92 -8.46 -3.22
CA THR A 95 5.49 -8.68 -4.62
C THR A 95 5.92 -10.01 -5.24
N GLY A 96 6.87 -10.75 -4.64
CA GLY A 96 7.23 -12.12 -5.03
C GLY A 96 8.28 -12.29 -6.12
N ASP A 97 8.73 -11.21 -6.76
CA ASP A 97 9.65 -11.30 -7.91
C ASP A 97 11.09 -11.72 -7.52
N ALA A 98 11.48 -11.54 -6.25
CA ALA A 98 12.80 -11.91 -5.73
C ALA A 98 12.77 -12.62 -4.36
N GLY A 99 11.60 -13.13 -3.96
CA GLY A 99 11.37 -13.79 -2.67
C GLY A 99 10.43 -14.99 -2.80
N PRO A 100 10.04 -15.63 -1.68
CA PRO A 100 8.95 -16.61 -1.73
C PRO A 100 7.68 -15.97 -2.28
N GLU A 101 6.83 -16.77 -2.93
CA GLU A 101 5.57 -16.29 -3.47
C GLU A 101 4.76 -15.61 -2.34
N PRO A 102 4.27 -14.38 -2.54
CA PRO A 102 3.61 -13.64 -1.48
C PRO A 102 2.34 -14.40 -1.09
N GLU A 103 2.30 -14.81 0.17
CA GLU A 103 1.09 -15.33 0.78
C GLU A 103 0.11 -14.16 0.89
N LEU A 104 -1.05 -14.29 0.28
CA LEU A 104 -2.14 -13.32 0.40
C LEU A 104 -3.41 -14.08 0.73
N GLN A 105 -4.04 -13.74 1.85
CA GLN A 105 -5.20 -14.48 2.32
C GLN A 105 -6.40 -14.28 1.39
N GLU A 106 -7.23 -15.30 1.23
CA GLU A 106 -8.48 -15.19 0.46
C GLU A 106 -9.40 -14.09 1.02
N ALA A 107 -9.39 -13.89 2.33
CA ALA A 107 -10.15 -12.84 3.01
C ALA A 107 -9.50 -11.44 2.95
N PHE A 108 -8.31 -11.28 2.37
CA PHE A 108 -7.69 -9.95 2.19
C PHE A 108 -8.65 -9.03 1.41
N PRO A 109 -8.95 -7.82 1.94
CA PRO A 109 -10.04 -6.98 1.42
C PRO A 109 -9.64 -6.26 0.12
N PRO A 110 -10.60 -5.60 -0.57
CA PRO A 110 -10.31 -4.66 -1.66
C PRO A 110 -9.26 -3.62 -1.25
N ALA A 111 -8.43 -3.20 -2.20
CA ALA A 111 -7.36 -2.23 -1.94
C ALA A 111 -7.43 -1.03 -2.88
N MET A 112 -7.13 0.15 -2.36
CA MET A 112 -6.75 1.32 -3.14
C MET A 112 -5.25 1.55 -2.98
N VAL A 113 -4.54 1.73 -4.09
CA VAL A 113 -3.10 2.03 -4.13
C VAL A 113 -2.91 3.35 -4.86
N VAL A 114 -2.34 4.33 -4.18
CA VAL A 114 -2.00 5.64 -4.75
C VAL A 114 -0.53 5.65 -5.14
N VAL A 115 -0.24 6.16 -6.34
CA VAL A 115 1.10 6.18 -6.92
C VAL A 115 1.46 7.61 -7.33
N GLY A 116 2.56 8.13 -6.81
CA GLY A 116 3.19 9.37 -7.27
C GLY A 116 4.16 9.09 -8.42
N GLY A 117 4.02 9.75 -9.57
CA GLY A 117 4.88 9.49 -10.73
C GLY A 117 6.30 10.07 -10.62
N LEU A 118 6.55 10.94 -9.64
CA LEU A 118 7.89 11.44 -9.27
C LEU A 118 8.37 10.85 -7.93
N ASP A 119 7.74 9.77 -7.47
CA ASP A 119 8.17 8.98 -6.32
C ASP A 119 9.17 7.88 -6.76
N PRO A 120 10.34 7.75 -6.12
CA PRO A 120 11.22 6.59 -6.28
C PRO A 120 10.53 5.23 -6.07
N LEU A 121 9.49 5.16 -5.24
CA LEU A 121 8.79 3.91 -4.88
C LEU A 121 7.73 3.47 -5.91
N GLN A 122 7.40 4.30 -6.89
CA GLN A 122 6.28 4.07 -7.82
C GLN A 122 6.31 2.71 -8.55
N ASP A 123 7.49 2.18 -8.83
CA ASP A 123 7.64 0.88 -9.49
C ASP A 123 7.24 -0.25 -8.54
N TRP A 124 7.55 -0.13 -7.24
CA TRP A 124 7.11 -1.07 -6.21
C TRP A 124 5.60 -1.00 -6.01
N ASP A 125 5.00 0.19 -5.99
CA ASP A 125 3.56 0.36 -5.84
C ASP A 125 2.78 -0.29 -6.98
N ARG A 126 3.23 -0.09 -8.22
CA ARG A 126 2.62 -0.70 -9.42
C ARG A 126 2.76 -2.22 -9.40
N ARG A 127 3.93 -2.75 -9.02
CA ARG A 127 4.15 -4.19 -8.85
C ARG A 127 3.23 -4.78 -7.78
N TYR A 128 3.09 -4.11 -6.65
CA TYR A 128 2.19 -4.53 -5.57
C TYR A 128 0.73 -4.56 -6.02
N ALA A 129 0.26 -3.52 -6.72
CA ALA A 129 -1.07 -3.53 -7.31
C ALA A 129 -1.25 -4.66 -8.32
N GLY A 130 -0.23 -4.97 -9.12
CA GLY A 130 -0.19 -6.11 -10.03
C GLY A 130 -0.32 -7.45 -9.31
N MET A 131 0.46 -7.66 -8.25
CA MET A 131 0.43 -8.87 -7.41
C MET A 131 -0.96 -9.08 -6.80
N LEU A 132 -1.57 -8.04 -6.22
CA LEU A 132 -2.91 -8.13 -5.66
C LEU A 132 -3.94 -8.55 -6.71
N ARG A 133 -3.87 -7.98 -7.92
CA ARG A 133 -4.76 -8.36 -9.04
C ARG A 133 -4.54 -9.80 -9.48
N GLN A 134 -3.29 -10.26 -9.56
CA GLN A 134 -2.95 -11.64 -9.90
C GLN A 134 -3.52 -12.62 -8.86
N LYS A 135 -3.58 -12.23 -7.58
CA LYS A 135 -4.23 -12.98 -6.50
C LYS A 135 -5.76 -12.80 -6.45
N GLY A 136 -6.37 -12.24 -7.49
CA GLY A 136 -7.83 -12.11 -7.63
C GLY A 136 -8.46 -11.01 -6.79
N LYS A 137 -7.69 -10.06 -6.25
CA LYS A 137 -8.22 -8.96 -5.44
C LYS A 137 -8.75 -7.83 -6.30
N VAL A 138 -9.76 -7.14 -5.78
CA VAL A 138 -10.25 -5.87 -6.32
C VAL A 138 -9.24 -4.77 -5.95
N VAL A 139 -8.64 -4.13 -6.96
CA VAL A 139 -7.60 -3.11 -6.75
C VAL A 139 -7.89 -1.86 -7.57
N ARG A 140 -8.13 -0.75 -6.88
CA ARG A 140 -8.17 0.60 -7.46
C ARG A 140 -6.76 1.20 -7.42
N VAL A 141 -6.21 1.53 -8.58
CA VAL A 141 -4.94 2.26 -8.67
C VAL A 141 -5.25 3.70 -9.04
N VAL A 142 -4.73 4.65 -8.26
CA VAL A 142 -4.90 6.08 -8.51
C VAL A 142 -3.54 6.71 -8.72
N GLU A 143 -3.28 7.18 -9.94
CA GLU A 143 -1.99 7.75 -10.32
C GLU A 143 -2.03 9.29 -10.33
N PHE A 144 -0.96 9.87 -9.81
CA PHE A 144 -0.65 11.30 -9.85
C PHE A 144 0.71 11.46 -10.54
N PRO A 145 0.75 11.61 -11.89
CA PRO A 145 2.00 11.54 -12.66
C PRO A 145 3.09 12.53 -12.24
N GLU A 146 2.69 13.73 -11.80
CA GLU A 146 3.62 14.80 -11.41
C GLU A 146 3.81 14.89 -9.88
N ALA A 147 3.22 13.98 -9.10
CA ALA A 147 3.32 14.01 -7.66
C ALA A 147 4.62 13.35 -7.16
N ILE A 148 5.26 14.02 -6.21
CA ILE A 148 6.35 13.48 -5.39
C ILE A 148 5.78 12.65 -4.24
N HIS A 149 6.62 11.81 -3.63
CA HIS A 149 6.26 11.10 -2.40
C HIS A 149 5.73 12.06 -1.33
N ALA A 150 4.60 11.70 -0.74
CA ALA A 150 3.91 12.43 0.31
C ALA A 150 3.42 13.84 -0.11
N PHE A 151 3.06 14.00 -1.39
CA PHE A 151 2.60 15.27 -1.98
C PHE A 151 1.45 15.95 -1.20
N TYR A 152 0.62 15.17 -0.49
CA TYR A 152 -0.51 15.68 0.29
C TYR A 152 -0.11 16.46 1.56
N PHE A 153 1.17 16.50 1.93
CA PHE A 153 1.68 17.41 2.96
C PHE A 153 2.03 18.80 2.43
N PHE A 154 1.93 19.04 1.11
CA PHE A 154 2.28 20.32 0.47
C PHE A 154 1.01 21.05 0.04
N PRO A 155 0.52 22.06 0.81
CA PRO A 155 -0.72 22.77 0.50
C PRO A 155 -0.77 23.42 -0.88
N GLU A 156 0.41 23.69 -1.46
CA GLU A 156 0.58 24.22 -2.82
C GLU A 156 0.00 23.28 -3.89
N LEU A 157 -0.13 21.98 -3.58
CA LEU A 157 -0.69 20.96 -4.45
C LEU A 157 -2.18 20.71 -4.17
N ALA A 158 -2.93 21.76 -3.84
CA ALA A 158 -4.35 21.68 -3.44
C ALA A 158 -5.26 20.97 -4.45
N GLY A 159 -4.94 21.04 -5.75
CA GLY A 159 -5.68 20.33 -6.80
C GLY A 159 -5.57 18.81 -6.67
N ASP A 160 -4.34 18.29 -6.51
CA ASP A 160 -4.09 16.86 -6.34
C ASP A 160 -4.59 16.37 -4.99
N ILE A 161 -4.49 17.19 -3.94
CA ILE A 161 -5.06 16.88 -2.61
C ILE A 161 -6.58 16.69 -2.71
N ARG A 162 -7.28 17.58 -3.42
CA ARG A 162 -8.74 17.47 -3.60
C ARG A 162 -9.09 16.19 -4.35
N LYS A 163 -8.40 15.93 -5.47
CA LYS A 163 -8.59 14.71 -6.25
C LYS A 163 -8.33 13.46 -5.40
N LEU A 164 -7.28 13.45 -4.58
CA LEU A 164 -6.98 12.33 -3.69
C LEU A 164 -8.12 12.08 -2.70
N VAL A 165 -8.65 13.13 -2.07
CA VAL A 165 -9.78 13.01 -1.15
C VAL A 165 -11.03 12.49 -1.86
N ASP A 166 -11.31 12.97 -3.07
CA ASP A 166 -12.46 12.51 -3.86
C ASP A 166 -12.34 11.02 -4.24
N GLU A 167 -11.14 10.55 -4.61
CA GLU A 167 -10.87 9.15 -4.94
C GLU A 167 -10.98 8.23 -3.72
N ILE A 168 -10.45 8.66 -2.56
CA ILE A 168 -10.60 7.95 -1.29
C ILE A 168 -12.08 7.83 -0.93
N ARG A 169 -12.83 8.93 -1.05
CA ARG A 169 -14.27 8.95 -0.78
C ARG A 169 -15.01 7.97 -1.67
N ALA A 170 -14.77 8.03 -2.98
CA ALA A 170 -15.39 7.12 -3.93
C ALA A 170 -15.06 5.65 -3.62
N PHE A 171 -13.81 5.35 -3.24
CA PHE A 171 -13.41 3.99 -2.89
C PHE A 171 -14.15 3.47 -1.64
N VAL A 172 -14.31 4.32 -0.63
CA VAL A 172 -15.05 3.98 0.60
C VAL A 172 -16.54 3.73 0.28
N GLU A 173 -17.17 4.62 -0.49
CA GLU A 173 -18.58 4.49 -0.89
C GLU A 173 -18.81 3.20 -1.69
N ASP A 174 -17.97 2.92 -2.70
CA ASP A 174 -18.07 1.71 -3.53
C ASP A 174 -17.86 0.42 -2.71
N SER A 175 -16.91 0.42 -1.77
CA SER A 175 -16.63 -0.73 -0.92
C SER A 175 -17.79 -1.06 0.02
N ILE A 176 -18.51 -0.04 0.51
CA ILE A 176 -19.70 -0.22 1.33
C ILE A 176 -20.87 -0.75 0.48
N MET A 177 -21.10 -0.19 -0.72
CA MET A 177 -22.18 -0.60 -1.60
C MET A 177 -22.02 -2.05 -2.11
N SER A 178 -20.81 -2.44 -2.49
CA SER A 178 -20.54 -3.80 -2.95
C SER A 178 -20.86 -4.86 -1.89
N LYS A 179 -20.68 -4.53 -0.61
CA LYS A 179 -21.05 -5.41 0.50
C LYS A 179 -22.55 -5.58 0.63
N GLN A 180 -23.33 -4.52 0.42
CA GLN A 180 -24.80 -4.57 0.48
C GLN A 180 -25.40 -5.41 -0.65
N SER A 181 -24.74 -5.49 -1.82
CA SER A 181 -25.21 -6.32 -2.94
C SER A 181 -24.93 -7.82 -2.78
N MET A 182 -24.06 -8.22 -1.85
CA MET A 182 -23.70 -9.62 -1.59
C MET A 182 -24.38 -10.21 -0.33
N ALA A 183 -25.08 -9.37 0.45
CA ALA A 183 -25.84 -9.75 1.64
C ALA A 183 -27.32 -9.97 1.29
#